data_AF-A0A2V8WYD8-F1
#
_entry.id   AF-A0A2V8WYD8-F1
#
_cell.length_a   1.000
_cell.length_b   1.000
_cell.length_c   1.000
_cell.angle_alpha   90.00
_cell.angle_beta   90.00
_cell.angle_gamma   90.00
#
_symmetry.space_group_name_H-M   'P 1'
#
loop_
_entity.id
_entity.type
_entity.pdbx_description
1 polymer ?
#
loop_
_entity_poly.entity_id
_entity_poly.type
_entity_poly.pdbx_seq_one_letter_code
_entity_poly.pdbx_strand_id
1 'polypeptide(L)'
;MSALPSGSAAAARLAPAKPKTNGFLHIVRHGAGPQSIYIVKYHRLDRAAAEAKPVLAEGSQALIELLERIGVDFRLAEVRGALEDILRLGSANIPDLWLSDEEMIEKGLVEG
;
A
#
# COMPACT_ATOMS: atom_id res chain seq x y z
N MET A 1 47.53 31.80 6.54
CA MET A 1 46.46 31.47 7.51
C MET A 1 45.15 31.74 6.77
N SER A 2 44.49 30.70 6.21
CA SER A 2 43.40 29.92 6.84
C SER A 2 42.20 30.82 7.17
N ALA A 3 40.94 30.59 6.77
CA ALA A 3 40.27 29.46 6.13
C ALA A 3 38.92 29.94 5.55
N LEU A 4 38.39 29.25 4.55
CA LEU A 4 36.94 29.04 4.36
C LEU A 4 36.62 27.64 4.95
N PRO A 5 35.36 27.21 5.16
CA PRO A 5 34.06 27.83 4.85
C PRO A 5 33.08 27.77 6.05
N SER A 6 31.88 28.35 5.95
CA SER A 6 30.72 27.84 6.71
C SER A 6 29.43 28.20 6.00
N GLY A 7 28.80 27.17 5.43
CA GLY A 7 27.47 27.25 4.88
C GLY A 7 26.45 27.56 5.96
N SER A 8 25.47 28.38 5.62
CA SER A 8 24.24 28.49 6.40
C SER A 8 23.14 27.76 5.65
N ALA A 9 22.69 26.70 6.29
CA ALA A 9 21.76 25.69 5.83
C ALA A 9 20.48 26.26 5.21
N ALA A 10 20.06 25.62 4.12
CA ALA A 10 18.70 25.65 3.62
C ALA A 10 17.75 25.10 4.70
N ALA A 11 17.24 25.99 5.54
CA ALA A 11 16.21 25.67 6.52
C ALA A 11 14.82 25.77 5.87
N ALA A 12 14.57 24.98 4.83
CA ALA A 12 13.22 24.55 4.52
C ALA A 12 12.97 23.32 5.40
N ARG A 13 12.47 23.57 6.61
CA ARG A 13 11.94 22.55 7.51
C ARG A 13 10.77 21.86 6.81
N LEU A 14 11.05 20.85 5.98
CA LEU A 14 10.12 19.80 5.67
C LEU A 14 9.79 19.16 7.01
N ALA A 15 8.58 19.46 7.52
CA ALA A 15 8.03 18.75 8.65
C ALA A 15 8.23 17.25 8.43
N PRO A 16 8.62 16.47 9.47
CA PRO A 16 8.59 15.02 9.34
C PRO A 16 7.15 14.67 8.97
N ALA A 17 6.96 14.15 7.75
CA ALA A 17 5.69 13.58 7.36
C ALA A 17 5.29 12.60 8.47
N LYS A 18 4.09 12.78 9.02
CA LYS A 18 3.41 11.90 9.99
C LYS A 18 3.88 10.45 9.76
N PRO A 19 4.21 9.65 10.80
CA PRO A 19 4.76 8.32 10.61
C PRO A 19 3.77 7.47 9.83
N LYS A 20 4.03 7.41 8.54
CA LYS A 20 3.37 6.55 7.57
C LYS A 20 3.51 5.13 8.11
N THR A 21 2.38 4.46 8.35
CA THR A 21 2.44 3.11 8.93
C THR A 21 3.01 2.17 7.88
N ASN A 22 4.15 1.54 8.16
CA ASN A 22 4.70 0.52 7.27
C ASN A 22 3.75 -0.67 7.20
N GLY A 23 3.33 -1.03 5.98
CA GLY A 23 2.46 -2.17 5.75
C GLY A 23 2.56 -2.72 4.34
N PHE A 24 1.82 -3.79 4.10
CA PHE A 24 1.69 -4.42 2.79
C PHE A 24 0.25 -4.87 2.57
N LEU A 25 -0.18 -4.96 1.32
CA LEU A 25 -1.44 -5.65 0.98
C LEU A 25 -1.15 -7.11 0.73
N HIS A 26 -1.91 -7.99 1.38
CA HIS A 26 -2.03 -9.37 0.99
C HIS A 26 -3.27 -9.53 0.13
N ILE A 27 -3.10 -10.10 -1.08
CA ILE A 27 -4.19 -10.30 -2.01
C ILE A 27 -4.30 -11.78 -2.33
N VAL A 28 -5.50 -12.32 -2.20
CA VAL A 28 -5.83 -13.71 -2.56
C VAL A 28 -6.91 -13.71 -3.62
N ARG A 29 -6.70 -14.48 -4.68
CA ARG A 29 -7.64 -14.70 -5.77
C ARG A 29 -8.35 -16.03 -5.59
N HIS A 30 -9.67 -16.00 -5.64
CA HIS A 30 -10.54 -17.17 -5.69
C HIS A 30 -11.15 -17.31 -7.09
N GLY A 31 -11.07 -18.52 -7.65
CA GLY A 31 -11.57 -18.84 -8.98
C GLY A 31 -10.62 -18.44 -10.12
N ALA A 32 -11.05 -18.72 -11.34
CA ALA A 32 -10.32 -18.44 -12.56
C ALA A 32 -11.18 -17.66 -13.56
N GLY A 33 -10.52 -16.91 -14.45
CA GLY A 33 -11.21 -16.14 -15.48
C GLY A 33 -11.87 -14.83 -14.99
N PRO A 34 -12.81 -14.28 -15.77
CA PRO A 34 -13.40 -12.95 -15.54
C PRO A 34 -14.19 -12.80 -14.24
N GLN A 35 -14.66 -13.92 -13.68
CA GLN A 35 -15.44 -13.96 -12.43
C GLN A 35 -14.58 -14.27 -11.20
N SER A 36 -13.27 -14.05 -11.28
CA SER A 36 -12.40 -14.26 -10.11
C SER A 36 -12.68 -13.20 -9.04
N ILE A 37 -12.72 -13.63 -7.79
CA ILE A 37 -12.93 -12.77 -6.63
C ILE A 37 -11.58 -12.54 -5.95
N TYR A 38 -11.27 -11.30 -5.64
CA TYR A 38 -10.05 -10.93 -4.93
C TYR A 38 -10.38 -10.48 -3.51
N ILE A 39 -9.70 -11.07 -2.54
CA ILE A 39 -9.74 -10.67 -1.14
C ILE A 39 -8.47 -9.85 -0.90
N VAL A 40 -8.64 -8.58 -0.58
CA VAL A 40 -7.54 -7.64 -0.31
C VAL A 40 -7.53 -7.34 1.18
N LYS A 41 -6.44 -7.68 1.86
CA LYS A 41 -6.24 -7.40 3.28
C LYS A 41 -4.98 -6.57 3.48
N TYR A 42 -5.09 -5.46 4.20
CA TYR A 42 -3.94 -4.66 4.58
C TYR A 42 -3.32 -5.19 5.88
N HIS A 43 -2.02 -5.43 5.86
CA HIS A 43 -1.25 -5.86 7.02
C HIS A 43 -0.33 -4.74 7.45
N ARG A 44 -0.57 -4.25 8.67
CA ARG A 44 0.32 -3.30 9.34
C ARG A 44 1.48 -4.08 9.97
N LEU A 45 2.68 -3.55 9.85
CA LEU A 45 3.86 -4.08 10.53
C LEU A 45 3.97 -3.57 11.97
N ASP A 46 3.22 -2.51 12.31
CA ASP A 46 3.05 -2.06 13.69
C ASP A 46 2.06 -2.96 14.43
N ARG A 47 2.52 -3.54 15.55
CA ARG A 47 1.74 -4.48 16.39
C ARG A 47 0.63 -3.81 17.20
N ALA A 48 0.66 -2.49 17.40
CA ALA A 48 -0.32 -1.78 18.24
C ALA A 48 -1.59 -1.36 17.48
N ALA A 49 -1.62 -1.60 16.17
CA ALA A 49 -2.65 -1.10 15.28
C ALA A 49 -3.90 -1.99 15.18
N ALA A 50 -5.05 -1.37 14.96
CA ALA A 50 -6.30 -2.07 14.66
C ALA A 50 -6.14 -2.97 13.41
N GLU A 51 -6.75 -4.17 13.47
CA GLU A 51 -6.72 -5.12 12.36
C GLU A 51 -7.54 -4.58 11.18
N ALA A 52 -6.93 -4.54 9.99
CA ALA A 52 -7.64 -4.11 8.79
C ALA A 52 -8.67 -5.17 8.36
N LYS A 53 -9.87 -4.70 8.00
CA LYS A 53 -10.93 -5.54 7.46
C LYS A 53 -10.60 -5.94 6.01
N PRO A 54 -10.78 -7.21 5.64
CA PRO A 54 -10.64 -7.62 4.25
C PRO A 54 -11.68 -6.92 3.36
N VAL A 55 -11.25 -6.46 2.20
CA VAL A 55 -12.10 -5.86 1.16
C VAL A 55 -12.23 -6.83 -0.01
N LEU A 56 -13.44 -6.97 -0.53
CA LEU A 56 -13.73 -7.82 -1.69
C LEU A 56 -13.71 -6.99 -2.98
N ALA A 57 -13.08 -7.53 -4.01
CA ALA A 57 -13.12 -7.00 -5.37
C ALA A 57 -13.51 -8.11 -6.34
N GLU A 58 -14.63 -7.92 -7.05
CA GLU A 58 -15.16 -8.89 -8.01
C GLU A 58 -14.64 -8.59 -9.41
N GLY A 59 -13.81 -9.49 -9.94
CA GLY A 59 -13.15 -9.32 -11.22
C GLY A 59 -11.88 -8.46 -11.15
N SER A 60 -11.07 -8.55 -12.20
CA SER A 60 -9.80 -7.83 -12.28
C SER A 60 -9.98 -6.31 -12.31
N GLN A 61 -11.06 -5.83 -12.94
CA GLN A 61 -11.34 -4.39 -13.05
C GLN A 61 -11.57 -3.77 -11.66
N ALA A 62 -12.44 -4.37 -10.85
CA ALA A 62 -12.72 -3.90 -9.49
C ALA A 62 -11.45 -3.96 -8.60
N LEU A 63 -10.58 -4.95 -8.82
CA LEU A 63 -9.31 -5.02 -8.11
C LEU A 63 -8.42 -3.82 -8.46
N ILE A 64 -8.25 -3.50 -9.74
CA ILE A 64 -7.41 -2.38 -10.17
C ILE A 64 -7.95 -1.06 -9.62
N GLU A 65 -9.26 -0.81 -9.71
CA GLU A 65 -9.91 0.39 -9.16
C GLU A 65 -9.69 0.52 -7.64
N LEU A 66 -9.77 -0.61 -6.91
CA LEU A 66 -9.49 -0.64 -5.48
C LEU A 66 -8.03 -0.28 -5.18
N LEU A 67 -7.08 -0.86 -5.93
CA LEU A 67 -5.64 -0.59 -5.74
C LEU A 67 -5.28 0.86 -6.09
N GLU A 68 -5.89 1.44 -7.13
CA GLU A 68 -5.77 2.86 -7.48
C GLU A 68 -6.30 3.75 -6.35
N ARG A 69 -7.49 3.45 -5.81
CA ARG A 69 -8.07 4.18 -4.67
C ARG A 69 -7.18 4.08 -3.43
N ILE A 70 -6.56 2.92 -3.19
CA ILE A 70 -5.61 2.74 -2.10
C ILE A 70 -4.33 3.56 -2.33
N GLY A 71 -3.94 3.80 -3.57
CA GLY A 71 -2.75 4.57 -3.95
C GLY A 71 -1.54 3.70 -4.27
N VAL A 72 -1.77 2.48 -4.76
CA VAL A 72 -0.70 1.58 -5.21
C VAL A 72 0.00 2.16 -6.45
N ASP A 73 1.33 2.20 -6.44
CA ASP A 73 2.12 2.66 -7.60
C ASP A 73 2.47 1.51 -8.55
N PHE A 74 1.67 1.36 -9.61
CA PHE A 74 1.86 0.33 -10.64
C PHE A 74 3.16 0.46 -11.46
N ARG A 75 3.90 1.57 -11.30
CA ARG A 75 5.20 1.75 -11.97
C ARG A 75 6.33 1.01 -11.27
N LEU A 76 6.13 0.57 -10.03
CA LEU A 76 7.10 -0.25 -9.30
C LEU A 76 7.15 -1.68 -9.87
N ALA A 77 8.36 -2.22 -10.02
CA ALA A 77 8.56 -3.54 -10.60
C ALA A 77 8.00 -4.65 -9.69
N GLU A 78 8.11 -4.44 -8.38
CA GLU A 78 7.61 -5.29 -7.32
C GLU A 78 6.08 -5.41 -7.36
N VAL A 79 5.39 -4.28 -7.60
CA VAL A 79 3.92 -4.26 -7.74
C VAL A 79 3.50 -5.05 -8.97
N ARG A 80 4.18 -4.85 -10.12
CA ARG A 80 3.88 -5.62 -11.34
C ARG A 80 4.14 -7.11 -11.15
N GLY A 81 5.26 -7.48 -10.54
CA GLY A 81 5.57 -8.88 -10.21
C GLY A 81 4.52 -9.50 -9.29
N ALA A 82 4.06 -8.76 -8.27
CA ALA A 82 2.98 -9.23 -7.40
C ALA A 82 1.65 -9.45 -8.14
N LEU A 83 1.30 -8.57 -9.10
CA LEU A 83 0.09 -8.77 -9.93
C LEU A 83 0.21 -10.01 -10.82
N GLU A 84 1.38 -10.26 -11.40
CA GLU A 84 1.66 -11.48 -12.16
C GLU A 84 1.58 -12.72 -11.26
N ASP A 85 2.10 -12.64 -10.04
CA ASP A 85 2.04 -13.72 -9.06
C ASP A 85 0.61 -14.00 -8.58
N ILE A 86 -0.25 -12.99 -8.43
CA ILE A 86 -1.68 -13.21 -8.15
C ILE A 86 -2.34 -14.01 -9.28
N LEU A 87 -2.01 -13.72 -10.53
CA LEU A 87 -2.57 -14.46 -11.68
C LEU A 87 -2.02 -15.88 -11.76
N ARG A 88 -0.73 -16.08 -11.45
CA ARG A 88 -0.02 -17.36 -11.58
C ARG A 88 -0.21 -18.29 -10.38
N LEU A 89 -0.12 -17.75 -9.17
CA LEU A 89 -0.11 -18.48 -7.89
C LEU A 89 -1.42 -18.32 -7.11
N GLY A 90 -2.29 -17.39 -7.52
CA GLY A 90 -3.54 -17.10 -6.81
C GLY A 90 -3.37 -16.22 -5.58
N SER A 91 -2.16 -15.76 -5.24
CA SER A 91 -1.94 -14.78 -4.18
C SER A 91 -0.58 -14.09 -4.29
N ALA A 92 -0.48 -12.88 -3.76
CA ALA A 92 0.79 -12.19 -3.58
C ALA A 92 0.71 -11.11 -2.49
N ASN A 93 1.88 -10.60 -2.11
CA ASN A 93 2.02 -9.42 -1.27
C ASN A 93 2.46 -8.23 -2.10
N ILE A 94 1.78 -7.10 -1.96
CA ILE A 94 2.20 -5.81 -2.52
C ILE A 94 2.87 -4.99 -1.41
N PRO A 95 4.20 -4.78 -1.47
CA PRO A 95 4.94 -4.07 -0.43
C PRO A 95 4.74 -2.55 -0.49
N ASP A 96 5.28 -1.86 0.52
CA ASP A 96 5.54 -0.42 0.56
C ASP A 96 4.32 0.50 0.52
N LEU A 97 3.22 0.06 1.15
CA LEU A 97 2.07 0.93 1.40
C LEU A 97 2.18 1.59 2.75
N TRP A 98 2.16 2.92 2.70
CA TRP A 98 2.43 3.80 3.82
C TRP A 98 1.14 4.58 4.09
N LEU A 99 0.21 3.97 4.85
CA LEU A 99 -1.12 4.52 5.13
C LEU A 99 -1.25 4.97 6.59
N SER A 100 -1.84 6.14 6.83
CA SER A 100 -2.28 6.58 8.17
C SER A 100 -3.61 5.93 8.56
N ASP A 101 -3.97 5.99 9.84
CA ASP A 101 -5.25 5.50 10.34
C ASP A 101 -6.43 6.18 9.62
N GLU A 102 -6.33 7.50 9.42
CA GLU A 102 -7.35 8.28 8.71
C GLU A 102 -7.47 7.84 7.24
N GLU A 103 -6.35 7.64 6.55
CA GLU A 103 -6.34 7.15 5.16
C GLU A 103 -6.94 5.74 5.06
N MET A 104 -6.69 4.88 6.05
CA MET A 104 -7.28 3.55 6.08
C MET A 104 -8.81 3.59 6.25
N ILE A 105 -9.34 4.52 7.06
CA ILE A 105 -10.79 4.74 7.20
C ILE A 105 -11.37 5.27 5.88
N GLU A 106 -10.74 6.31 5.30
CA GLU A 106 -11.18 6.90 4.02
C GLU A 106 -11.19 5.90 2.86
N LYS A 107 -10.22 4.97 2.84
CA LYS A 107 -10.08 3.94 1.81
C LYS A 107 -10.93 2.69 2.09
N GLY A 108 -11.64 2.65 3.22
CA GLY A 108 -12.54 1.57 3.62
C GLY A 108 -11.83 0.29 4.08
N LEU A 109 -10.59 0.41 4.57
CA LEU A 109 -9.78 -0.72 5.05
C LEU A 109 -10.03 -1.04 6.53
N VAL A 110 -10.69 -0.16 7.28
CA VAL A 110 -11.08 -0.31 8.70
C VAL A 110 -12.43 0.37 8.92
N GLU A 111 -13.18 -0.07 9.94
CA GLU A 111 -14.38 0.65 10.40
C GLU A 111 -13.95 1.77 11.36
N GLY A 112 -14.49 2.98 11.12
CA GLY A 112 -14.21 4.18 11.93
C GLY A 112 -15.13 4.32 13.14
#